data_AF-A0A7V8YIR2-F1
#
_entry.id   AF-A0A7V8YIR2-F1
#
_cell.length_a   1.000
_cell.length_b   1.000
_cell.length_c   1.000
_cell.angle_alpha   90.00
_cell.angle_beta   90.00
_cell.angle_gamma   90.00
#
_symmetry.space_group_name_H-M   'P 1'
#
loop_
_entity.id
_entity.type
_entity.pdbx_description
1 polymer ?
#
loop_
_entity_poly.entity_id
_entity_poly.type
_entity_poly.pdbx_seq_one_letter_code
_entity_poly.pdbx_strand_id
1 'polypeptide(L)'
;MTTAPATLDRPASSLGAGQPAHVSHLELHRRVARPDYERWQRHVSAAAGCAHPIRLHGQLHTVEPATGRIRSSTLTRDMPDGVLYVPCGNRRATVCPS
;
A
#
# COMPACT_ATOMS: atom_id res chain seq x y z
N MET A 1 -41.08 10.46 27.56
CA MET A 1 -40.37 11.18 26.48
C MET A 1 -39.00 10.53 26.34
N THR A 2 -38.86 9.58 25.42
CA THR A 2 -37.61 8.84 25.17
C THR A 2 -37.02 9.34 23.86
N THR A 3 -35.87 10.02 23.94
CA THR A 3 -35.15 10.56 22.79
C THR A 3 -34.39 9.43 22.09
N ALA A 4 -34.63 9.24 20.80
CA ALA A 4 -33.87 8.32 19.95
C ALA A 4 -32.41 8.81 19.76
N PRO A 5 -31.41 7.92 19.60
CA PRO A 5 -30.05 8.36 19.32
C PRO A 5 -29.97 8.92 17.91
N ALA A 6 -29.33 10.08 17.77
CA ALA A 6 -29.06 10.69 16.47
C ALA A 6 -28.11 9.79 15.67
N THR A 7 -28.61 9.25 14.55
CA THR A 7 -27.78 8.64 13.53
C THR A 7 -26.89 9.72 12.97
N LEU A 8 -25.58 9.67 13.28
CA LEU A 8 -24.62 10.55 12.65
C LEU A 8 -24.48 10.11 11.20
N ASP A 9 -25.19 10.79 10.30
CA ASP A 9 -25.05 10.64 8.86
C ASP A 9 -23.65 11.11 8.48
N ARG A 10 -22.73 10.15 8.31
CA ARG A 10 -21.37 10.47 7.87
C ARG A 10 -21.45 10.73 6.36
N PRO A 11 -21.17 11.95 5.88
CA PRO A 11 -21.15 12.20 4.45
C PRO A 11 -20.14 11.25 3.83
N ALA A 12 -20.57 10.53 2.78
CA ALA A 12 -19.68 9.74 1.96
C ALA A 12 -18.60 10.68 1.43
N SER A 13 -17.39 10.61 2.02
CA SER A 13 -16.23 11.28 1.45
C SER A 13 -16.10 10.76 0.03
N SER A 14 -16.33 11.64 -0.93
CA SER A 14 -16.07 11.42 -2.34
C SER A 14 -14.56 11.31 -2.54
N LEU A 15 -14.00 10.19 -2.08
CA LEU A 15 -12.77 9.67 -2.65
C LEU A 15 -13.16 9.26 -4.07
N GLY A 16 -13.05 10.23 -4.99
CA GLY A 16 -13.16 9.98 -6.41
C GLY A 16 -12.30 8.77 -6.73
N ALA A 17 -12.88 7.81 -7.45
CA ALA A 17 -12.12 6.71 -8.03
C ALA A 17 -10.94 7.34 -8.76
N GLY A 18 -9.74 7.23 -8.17
CA GLY A 18 -8.54 7.81 -8.73
C GLY A 18 -8.33 7.19 -10.09
N GLN A 19 -8.58 7.95 -11.16
CA GLN A 19 -8.18 7.59 -12.51
C GLN A 19 -6.71 7.17 -12.42
N PRO A 20 -6.29 6.00 -12.94
CA PRO A 20 -4.88 5.64 -12.90
C PRO A 20 -4.09 6.76 -13.58
N ALA A 21 -3.04 7.24 -12.91
CA ALA A 21 -2.17 8.25 -13.46
C ALA A 21 -1.69 7.76 -14.83
N HIS A 22 -1.87 8.58 -15.89
CA HIS A 22 -1.38 8.24 -17.21
C HIS A 22 0.15 8.32 -17.20
N VAL A 23 0.81 7.17 -17.09
CA VAL A 23 2.27 7.06 -17.10
C VAL A 23 2.76 7.11 -18.54
N SER A 24 3.65 8.06 -18.86
CA SER A 24 4.23 8.13 -20.20
C SER A 24 5.17 6.96 -20.47
N HIS A 25 5.31 6.59 -21.74
CA HIS A 25 6.26 5.56 -22.16
C HIS A 25 7.71 5.90 -21.77
N LEU A 26 8.07 7.18 -21.79
CA LEU A 26 9.38 7.65 -21.36
C LEU A 26 9.63 7.42 -19.86
N GLU A 27 8.62 7.64 -19.01
CA GLU A 27 8.74 7.38 -17.57
C GLU A 27 8.88 5.89 -17.28
N LEU A 28 8.16 5.04 -18.02
CA LEU A 28 8.32 3.59 -17.94
C LEU A 28 9.75 3.18 -18.30
N HIS A 29 10.29 3.68 -19.42
CA HIS A 29 11.68 3.42 -19.79
C HIS A 29 12.67 3.87 -18.72
N ARG A 30 12.48 5.08 -18.17
CA ARG A 30 13.34 5.60 -17.11
C ARG A 30 13.31 4.71 -15.86
N ARG A 31 12.15 4.16 -15.50
CA ARG A 31 12.04 3.23 -14.36
C ARG A 31 12.79 1.94 -14.64
N VAL A 32 12.56 1.31 -15.80
CA VAL A 32 13.18 0.03 -16.16
C VAL A 32 14.70 0.14 -16.33
N ALA A 33 15.19 1.29 -16.79
CA ALA A 33 16.63 1.53 -16.97
C ALA A 33 17.41 1.73 -15.67
N ARG A 34 16.76 1.81 -14.49
CA ARG A 34 17.47 2.01 -13.22
C ARG A 34 18.17 0.72 -12.76
N PRO A 35 19.40 0.80 -12.22
CA PRO A 35 20.12 -0.38 -11.72
C PRO A 35 19.41 -1.13 -10.59
N ASP A 36 18.58 -0.45 -9.80
CA ASP A 36 17.82 -1.02 -8.69
C ASP A 36 16.45 -1.56 -9.09
N TYR A 37 16.13 -1.62 -10.39
CA TYR A 37 14.81 -1.97 -10.90
C TYR A 37 14.29 -3.30 -10.35
N GLU A 38 15.07 -4.38 -10.37
CA GLU A 38 14.62 -5.69 -9.87
C GLU A 38 14.31 -5.69 -8.37
N ARG A 39 15.10 -4.93 -7.59
CA ARG A 39 14.89 -4.78 -6.15
C ARG A 39 13.62 -3.97 -5.89
N TRP A 40 13.43 -2.89 -6.64
CA TRP A 40 12.22 -2.08 -6.60
C TRP A 40 10.98 -2.87 -7.05
N GLN A 41 11.07 -3.66 -8.13
CA GLN A 41 9.98 -4.46 -8.66
C GLN A 41 9.50 -5.48 -7.62
N ARG A 42 10.41 -6.27 -7.05
CA ARG A 42 10.08 -7.21 -5.96
C ARG A 42 9.45 -6.52 -4.76
N HIS A 43 9.91 -5.31 -4.46
CA HIS A 43 9.36 -4.51 -3.37
C HIS A 43 7.91 -4.07 -3.63
N VAL A 44 7.59 -3.54 -4.82
CA VAL A 44 6.23 -3.09 -5.15
C VAL A 44 5.26 -4.25 -5.41
N SER A 45 5.76 -5.43 -5.79
CA SER A 45 4.92 -6.63 -5.95
C SER A 45 4.18 -7.04 -4.68
N ALA A 46 4.69 -6.69 -3.49
CA ALA A 46 4.00 -6.92 -2.22
C ALA A 46 2.65 -6.18 -2.11
N ALA A 47 2.46 -5.10 -2.88
CA ALA A 47 1.20 -4.37 -2.96
C ALA A 47 0.15 -5.05 -3.84
N ALA A 48 0.49 -6.16 -4.51
CA ALA A 48 -0.38 -6.92 -5.41
C ALA A 48 -1.07 -6.06 -6.49
N GLY A 49 -0.39 -5.04 -7.02
CA GLY A 49 -0.94 -4.16 -8.06
C GLY A 49 -2.00 -3.17 -7.58
N CYS A 50 -2.19 -3.02 -6.27
CA CYS A 50 -3.12 -2.03 -5.71
C CYS A 50 -2.80 -0.62 -6.23
N ALA A 51 -3.77 0.04 -6.85
CA ALA A 51 -3.62 1.42 -7.34
C ALA A 51 -3.51 2.45 -6.21
N HIS A 52 -3.97 2.11 -5.01
CA HIS A 52 -4.00 2.98 -3.83
C HIS A 52 -3.41 2.28 -2.60
N PRO A 53 -2.14 1.84 -2.63
CA PRO A 53 -1.57 1.06 -1.54
C PRO A 53 -1.38 1.91 -0.28
N ILE A 54 -1.48 1.26 0.88
CA ILE A 54 -1.10 1.86 2.16
C ILE A 54 0.42 1.87 2.24
N ARG A 55 0.99 3.02 2.64
CA ARG A 55 2.44 3.22 2.80
C ARG A 55 2.80 3.19 4.28
N LEU A 56 3.57 2.19 4.68
CA LEU A 56 3.98 2.00 6.07
C LEU A 56 5.43 2.44 6.28
N HIS A 57 5.68 3.08 7.41
CA HIS A 57 7.02 3.44 7.89
C HIS A 57 7.26 2.76 9.24
N GLY A 58 8.46 2.22 9.48
CA GLY A 58 8.81 1.62 10.75
C GLY A 58 9.89 0.54 10.65
N GLN A 59 9.76 -0.48 11.50
CA GLN A 59 10.64 -1.64 11.56
C GLN A 59 9.84 -2.91 11.25
N LEU A 60 10.41 -3.78 10.44
CA LEU A 60 9.86 -5.08 10.11
C LEU A 60 10.70 -6.16 10.79
N HIS A 61 10.08 -6.93 11.67
CA HIS A 61 10.72 -8.07 12.33
C HIS A 61 10.13 -9.37 11.80
N THR A 62 10.98 -10.27 11.32
CA THR A 62 10.57 -11.65 11.06
C THR A 62 10.80 -12.45 12.32
N VAL A 63 9.74 -13.02 12.88
CA VAL A 63 9.77 -13.73 14.16
C VAL A 63 9.52 -15.22 13.93
N GLU A 64 10.30 -16.06 14.60
CA GLU A 64 10.09 -17.50 14.65
C GLU A 64 8.87 -17.83 15.52
N PRO A 65 7.80 -18.45 14.98
CA PRO A 65 6.54 -18.59 15.72
C PRO A 65 6.64 -19.46 16.98
N ALA A 66 7.47 -20.50 16.94
CA ALA A 66 7.59 -21.45 18.04
C ALA A 66 8.33 -20.89 19.26
N THR A 67 9.30 -20.00 19.04
CA THR A 67 10.23 -19.51 20.08
C THR A 67 10.07 -18.02 20.38
N GLY A 68 9.40 -17.26 19.50
CA GLY A 68 9.33 -15.80 19.58
C GLY A 68 10.66 -15.10 19.21
N ARG A 69 11.67 -15.83 18.73
CA ARG A 69 12.97 -15.25 18.40
C ARG A 69 12.90 -14.44 17.10
N ILE A 70 13.48 -13.24 17.11
CA ILE A 70 13.65 -12.43 15.90
C ILE A 70 14.72 -13.05 15.00
N ARG A 71 14.33 -13.43 13.78
CA ARG A 71 15.22 -13.96 12.73
C ARG A 71 15.89 -12.86 11.92
N SER A 72 15.16 -11.78 11.65
CA SER A 72 15.66 -10.64 10.90
C SER A 72 14.90 -9.38 11.29
N SER A 73 15.58 -8.24 11.16
CA SER A 73 15.00 -6.91 11.34
C SER A 73 15.40 -6.02 10.17
N THR A 74 14.45 -5.29 9.62
CA THR A 74 14.67 -4.37 8.50
C THR A 74 13.96 -3.06 8.79
N LEU A 75 14.61 -1.92 8.56
CA LEU A 75 13.95 -0.62 8.65
C LEU A 75 13.33 -0.28 7.29
N THR A 76 12.13 0.29 7.28
CA THR A 76 11.50 0.68 6.02
C THR A 76 12.33 1.71 5.25
N ARG A 77 13.09 2.56 5.95
CA ARG A 77 14.01 3.54 5.34
C ARG A 77 15.08 2.91 4.45
N ASP A 78 15.40 1.63 4.66
CA ASP A 78 16.41 0.89 3.89
C ASP A 78 15.78 0.19 2.67
N MET A 79 14.46 0.24 2.51
CA MET A 79 13.73 -0.28 1.35
C MET A 79 13.82 0.68 0.16
N PRO A 80 13.60 0.22 -1.09
CA PRO A 80 13.81 1.03 -2.31
C PRO A 80 13.13 2.40 -2.32
N ASP A 81 11.92 2.50 -1.77
CA ASP A 81 11.15 3.74 -1.68
C ASP A 81 11.05 4.29 -0.24
N GLY A 82 11.81 3.72 0.72
CA GLY A 82 11.77 4.12 2.13
C GLY A 82 10.50 3.71 2.90
N VAL A 83 9.61 2.94 2.25
CA VAL A 83 8.31 2.51 2.78
C VAL A 83 8.09 1.02 2.54
N LEU A 84 7.12 0.44 3.24
CA LEU A 84 6.51 -0.85 2.88
C LEU A 84 5.13 -0.61 2.29
N TYR A 85 4.87 -1.14 1.09
CA TYR A 85 3.55 -1.09 0.46
C TYR A 85 2.71 -2.30 0.85
N VAL A 86 1.46 -2.05 1.26
CA VAL A 86 0.45 -3.07 1.55
C VAL A 86 -0.82 -2.73 0.75
N PRO A 87 -1.51 -3.73 0.15
CA PRO A 87 -2.78 -3.46 -0.53
C PRO A 87 -3.79 -2.80 0.42
N CYS A 88 -4.62 -1.89 -0.09
CA CYS A 88 -5.59 -1.15 0.73
C CYS A 88 -6.70 -2.02 1.33
N GLY A 89 -6.86 -3.26 0.85
CA GLY A 89 -7.84 -4.22 1.34
C GLY A 89 -9.29 -3.92 0.97
N ASN A 90 -9.57 -2.88 0.18
CA ASN A 90 -10.93 -2.59 -0.29
C ASN A 90 -11.33 -3.58 -1.38
N ARG A 91 -12.45 -4.29 -1.17
CA ARG A 91 -12.94 -5.33 -2.09
C ARG A 91 -14.25 -4.95 -2.80
N ARG A 92 -14.75 -3.73 -2.60
CA ARG A 92 -16.00 -3.27 -3.22
C ARG A 92 -15.70 -2.81 -4.64
N ALA A 93 -16.23 -3.51 -5.63
CA ALA A 93 -16.02 -3.18 -7.05
C ALA A 93 -16.38 -1.73 -7.41
N THR A 94 -17.35 -1.14 -6.72
CA THR A 94 -17.74 0.27 -6.89
C THR A 94 -16.68 1.28 -6.44
N VAL A 95 -15.74 0.86 -5.57
CA VAL A 95 -14.69 1.71 -4.99
C VAL A 95 -13.29 1.27 -5.44
N CYS A 96 -13.09 -0.02 -5.69
CA CYS A 96 -11.84 -0.65 -6.08
C CYS A 96 -12.13 -1.64 -7.22
N PRO A 97 -12.10 -1.19 -8.49
CA PRO A 97 -12.43 -2.01 -9.66
C PRO A 97 -11.28 -2.91 -10.13
N SER A 98 -10.09 -2.73 -9.53
CA SER A 98 -8.86 -3.48 -9.75
C SER A 98 -8.87 -4.85 -9.10
#